data_AF-A0A550HD29-F1
#
_entry.id   AF-A0A550HD29-F1
#
_cell.length_a   1.000
_cell.length_b   1.000
_cell.length_c   1.000
_cell.angle_alpha   90.00
_cell.angle_beta   90.00
_cell.angle_gamma   90.00
#
_symmetry.space_group_name_H-M   'P 1'
#
loop_
_entity.id
_entity.type
_entity.pdbx_description
1 polymer ?
#
loop_
_entity_poly.entity_id
_entity_poly.type
_entity_poly.pdbx_seq_one_letter_code
_entity_poly.pdbx_strand_id
1 'polypeptide(L)'
;MLRTPSGGVGHGTAAMDNGLMSIGTVLTLLRDEFPEVTISKIRFLESEGLIEPQRTPSGYRKFSPGDVERLGHVLRMQRDHYLPLKVIREHLDAVERGEALSLPSVGRQRDGEALCESEGPTVARIGRAELLAAVEIGEQELEEWESYGLITPLPEGVYDAEAVTVAGLVVELGRFGIEPRHLRAVKAAADREAGLVDQVVAPLRRHRNPQTRAHAEAQTKELAGLAVKLHAALVQSALGVRLP
;
A
#
# COMPACT_ATOMS: atom_id res chain seq x y z
N MET A 1 53.52 31.54 29.38
CA MET A 1 54.32 30.59 28.58
C MET A 1 53.99 29.16 29.02
N LEU A 2 53.48 28.36 28.07
CA LEU A 2 53.86 26.95 27.80
C LEU A 2 53.63 25.91 28.94
N ARG A 3 52.58 25.07 28.84
CA ARG A 3 52.54 23.69 28.26
C ARG A 3 53.18 22.59 29.14
N THR A 4 52.29 21.73 29.70
CA THR A 4 52.26 20.22 29.76
C THR A 4 53.53 19.42 30.07
N PRO A 5 53.48 18.23 30.73
CA PRO A 5 52.57 17.12 30.36
C PRO A 5 52.17 16.09 31.45
N SER A 6 51.16 15.27 31.15
CA SER A 6 51.00 13.86 31.57
C SER A 6 49.77 13.31 30.82
N GLY A 7 49.85 12.31 29.93
CA GLY A 7 49.97 10.88 30.27
C GLY A 7 48.62 10.39 30.81
N GLY A 8 47.86 9.47 30.22
CA GLY A 8 48.02 8.60 29.07
C GLY A 8 46.68 7.89 28.80
N VAL A 9 46.70 7.11 27.73
CA VAL A 9 45.59 6.44 27.05
C VAL A 9 44.84 5.42 27.92
N GLY A 10 43.51 5.47 27.86
CA GLY A 10 42.59 4.38 28.20
C GLY A 10 41.61 4.18 27.06
N HIS A 11 41.91 3.23 26.19
CA HIS A 11 41.08 2.79 25.07
C HIS A 11 39.94 1.90 25.60
N GLY A 12 38.69 2.24 25.28
CA GLY A 12 37.49 1.45 25.58
C GLY A 12 36.30 2.40 25.65
N THR A 13 35.39 2.47 24.69
CA THR A 13 34.84 1.46 23.81
C THR A 13 34.55 2.07 22.44
N ALA A 14 35.31 1.66 21.43
CA ALA A 14 34.90 1.79 20.03
C ALA A 14 33.80 0.75 19.77
N ALA A 15 32.57 1.09 20.14
CA ALA A 15 31.39 0.33 19.74
C ALA A 15 30.71 1.08 18.59
N MET A 16 31.06 0.68 17.36
CA MET A 16 30.27 0.81 16.13
C MET A 16 29.39 2.08 16.04
N ASP A 17 29.97 3.22 15.68
CA ASP A 17 29.19 4.39 15.22
C ASP A 17 28.67 4.08 13.81
N ASN A 18 27.73 3.13 13.74
CA ASN A 18 27.24 2.50 12.52
C ASN A 18 26.21 3.41 11.85
N GLY A 19 26.64 4.58 11.37
CA GLY A 19 25.84 5.47 10.53
C GLY A 19 24.47 5.84 11.10
N LEU A 20 24.31 5.95 12.42
CA LEU A 20 23.02 6.19 13.07
C LEU A 20 22.51 7.62 12.79
N MET A 21 21.42 7.71 12.05
CA MET A 21 20.86 8.96 11.52
C MET A 21 19.76 9.54 12.41
N SER A 22 19.60 10.87 12.37
CA SER A 22 18.44 11.54 12.98
C SER A 22 17.22 11.46 12.05
N ILE A 23 16.01 11.59 12.60
CA ILE A 23 14.78 11.59 11.78
C ILE A 23 14.78 12.64 10.67
N GLY A 24 15.43 13.80 10.91
CA GLY A 24 15.57 14.84 9.90
C GLY A 24 16.51 14.41 8.76
N THR A 25 17.59 13.69 9.07
CA THR A 25 18.51 13.15 8.06
C THR A 25 17.82 12.08 7.23
N VAL A 26 17.08 11.17 7.88
CA VAL A 26 16.26 10.15 7.20
C VAL A 26 15.22 10.78 6.28
N LEU A 27 14.53 11.83 6.75
CA LEU A 27 13.57 12.56 5.94
C LEU A 27 14.21 13.11 4.66
N THR A 28 15.39 13.74 4.77
CA THR A 28 16.09 14.28 3.60
C THR A 28 16.42 13.19 2.58
N LEU A 29 16.90 12.02 3.04
CA LEU A 29 17.22 10.90 2.16
C LEU A 29 15.97 10.32 1.46
N LEU A 30 14.87 10.16 2.19
CA LEU A 30 13.64 9.61 1.63
C LEU A 30 12.94 10.60 0.68
N ARG A 31 13.11 11.91 0.88
CA ARG A 31 12.46 12.94 0.05
C ARG A 31 12.94 12.96 -1.41
N ASP A 32 14.13 12.42 -1.68
CA ASP A 32 14.64 12.32 -3.05
C ASP A 32 13.75 11.40 -3.92
N GLU A 33 13.21 10.32 -3.34
CA GLU A 33 12.30 9.38 -4.03
C GLU A 33 10.82 9.60 -3.66
N PHE A 34 10.54 10.12 -2.46
CA PHE A 34 9.20 10.33 -1.92
C PHE A 34 9.02 11.78 -1.46
N PRO A 35 8.76 12.72 -2.38
CA PRO A 35 8.73 14.16 -2.06
C PRO A 35 7.72 14.54 -0.96
N GLU A 36 6.67 13.75 -0.82
CA GLU A 36 5.55 13.97 0.11
C GLU A 36 5.75 13.33 1.49
N VAL A 37 6.79 12.51 1.68
CA VAL A 37 7.03 11.89 2.98
C VAL A 37 7.25 12.98 4.05
N THR A 38 6.60 12.81 5.20
CA THR A 38 6.69 13.74 6.32
C THR A 38 7.31 13.06 7.56
N ILE A 39 7.78 13.87 8.51
CA ILE A 39 8.21 13.38 9.83
C ILE A 39 7.07 12.62 10.53
N SER A 40 5.84 13.11 10.38
CA SER A 40 4.64 12.48 10.92
C SER A 40 4.44 11.09 10.32
N LYS A 41 4.59 10.92 9.01
CA LYS A 41 4.51 9.61 8.35
C LYS A 41 5.58 8.65 8.88
N ILE A 42 6.84 9.08 8.97
CA ILE A 42 7.92 8.22 9.50
C ILE A 42 7.62 7.75 10.94
N ARG A 43 7.16 8.66 11.80
CA ARG A 43 6.78 8.32 13.19
C ARG A 43 5.58 7.39 13.26
N PHE A 44 4.63 7.55 12.35
CA PHE A 44 3.47 6.70 12.27
C PHE A 44 3.86 5.27 11.83
N LEU A 45 4.74 5.13 10.84
CA LEU A 45 5.27 3.82 10.43
C LEU A 45 6.07 3.13 11.56
N GLU A 46 6.79 3.90 12.38
CA GLU A 46 7.41 3.40 13.62
C GLU A 46 6.37 2.92 14.64
N SER A 47 5.29 3.70 14.90
CA SER A 47 4.26 3.27 15.87
C SER A 47 3.50 2.04 15.40
N GLU A 48 3.38 1.86 14.09
CA GLU A 48 2.85 0.65 13.46
C GLU A 48 3.91 -0.47 13.37
N GLY A 49 5.05 -0.37 14.06
CA GLY A 49 6.02 -1.45 14.17
C GLY A 49 6.65 -1.90 12.85
N LEU A 50 6.65 -1.05 11.82
CA LEU A 50 7.34 -1.38 10.56
C LEU A 50 8.85 -1.13 10.63
N ILE A 51 9.30 -0.37 11.62
CA ILE A 51 10.69 -0.15 11.96
C ILE A 51 10.84 -0.01 13.48
N GLU A 52 12.04 -0.34 13.99
CA GLU A 52 12.35 -0.27 15.42
C GLU A 52 13.64 0.53 15.64
N PRO A 53 13.60 1.87 15.50
CA PRO A 53 14.79 2.71 15.65
C PRO A 53 15.33 2.68 17.09
N GLN A 54 16.65 2.71 17.22
CA GLN A 54 17.31 2.71 18.52
C GLN A 54 16.99 3.99 19.30
N ARG A 55 16.79 3.86 20.62
CA ARG A 55 16.63 5.00 21.51
C ARG A 55 17.91 5.24 22.29
N THR A 56 18.37 6.49 22.24
CA THR A 56 19.46 6.94 23.11
C THR A 56 19.00 6.97 24.58
N PRO A 57 19.92 6.95 25.56
CA PRO A 57 19.59 7.13 26.99
C PRO A 57 18.83 8.44 27.27
N SER A 58 18.97 9.44 26.39
CA SER A 58 18.26 10.72 26.43
C SER A 58 16.88 10.70 25.74
N GLY A 59 16.44 9.56 25.19
CA GLY A 59 15.12 9.38 24.56
C GLY A 59 15.02 9.76 23.08
N TYR A 60 16.10 10.24 22.45
CA TYR A 60 16.11 10.54 21.01
C TYR A 60 16.20 9.26 20.17
N ARG A 61 15.47 9.24 19.05
CA ARG A 61 15.48 8.17 18.05
C ARG A 61 16.71 8.26 17.14
N LYS A 62 17.32 7.12 16.89
CA LYS A 62 18.46 6.94 16.01
C LYS A 62 18.12 5.81 15.04
N PHE A 63 18.08 6.15 13.75
CA PHE A 63 17.72 5.25 12.68
C PHE A 63 18.99 4.64 12.10
N SER A 64 19.02 3.33 11.96
CA SER A 64 20.10 2.63 11.25
C SER A 64 19.93 2.77 9.74
N PRO A 65 20.98 2.52 8.94
CA PRO A 65 20.84 2.44 7.48
C PRO A 65 19.78 1.42 7.04
N GLY A 66 19.66 0.29 7.75
CA GLY A 66 18.63 -0.73 7.49
C GLY A 66 17.21 -0.21 7.73
N ASP A 67 16.98 0.64 8.74
CA ASP A 67 15.67 1.27 8.94
C ASP A 67 15.28 2.17 7.77
N VAL A 68 16.25 2.87 7.17
CA VAL A 68 16.02 3.74 6.00
C VAL A 68 15.66 2.90 4.77
N GLU A 69 16.38 1.82 4.54
CA GLU A 69 16.08 0.88 3.45
C GLU A 69 14.68 0.26 3.62
N ARG A 70 14.35 -0.18 4.85
CA ARG A 70 13.04 -0.74 5.19
C ARG A 70 11.92 0.28 5.01
N LEU A 71 12.10 1.53 5.47
CA LEU A 71 11.17 2.63 5.19
C LEU A 71 10.98 2.87 3.69
N GLY A 72 12.06 2.87 2.91
CA GLY A 72 11.99 2.99 1.46
C GLY A 72 11.17 1.87 0.82
N HIS A 73 11.36 0.62 1.27
CA HIS A 73 10.58 -0.53 0.82
C HIS A 73 9.09 -0.39 1.15
N VAL A 74 8.77 -0.02 2.39
CA VAL A 74 7.39 0.26 2.83
C VAL A 74 6.74 1.32 1.94
N LEU A 75 7.43 2.45 1.72
CA LEU A 75 6.90 3.57 0.94
C LEU A 75 6.72 3.21 -0.54
N ARG A 76 7.62 2.41 -1.13
CA ARG A 76 7.41 1.85 -2.48
C ARG A 76 6.17 0.96 -2.53
N MET A 77 5.98 0.07 -1.55
CA MET A 77 4.80 -0.81 -1.51
C MET A 77 3.50 -0.02 -1.32
N GLN A 78 3.52 1.06 -0.54
CA GLN A 78 2.35 1.94 -0.41
C GLN A 78 2.08 2.74 -1.69
N ARG A 79 3.12 3.30 -2.33
CA ARG A 79 3.00 4.10 -3.56
C ARG A 79 2.59 3.26 -4.77
N ASP A 80 3.24 2.12 -4.97
CA ASP A 80 3.14 1.35 -6.21
C ASP A 80 2.05 0.26 -6.14
N HIS A 81 1.68 -0.17 -4.93
CA HIS A 81 0.75 -1.28 -4.72
C HIS A 81 -0.40 -0.98 -3.74
N TYR A 82 -0.40 0.19 -3.09
CA TYR A 82 -1.43 0.61 -2.12
C TYR A 82 -1.73 -0.46 -1.05
N LEU A 83 -0.69 -1.14 -0.58
CA LEU A 83 -0.84 -2.24 0.38
C LEU A 83 -1.12 -1.71 1.80
N PRO A 84 -2.00 -2.39 2.58
CA PRO A 84 -2.17 -2.12 3.99
C PRO A 84 -0.89 -2.38 4.80
N LEU A 85 -0.68 -1.62 5.88
CA LEU A 85 0.55 -1.69 6.70
C LEU A 85 0.75 -3.07 7.32
N LYS A 86 -0.33 -3.74 7.75
CA LYS A 86 -0.26 -5.13 8.22
C LYS A 86 0.29 -6.09 7.17
N VAL A 87 -0.18 -5.99 5.92
CA VAL A 87 0.31 -6.82 4.81
C VAL A 87 1.76 -6.51 4.52
N ILE A 88 2.14 -5.24 4.53
CA ILE A 88 3.53 -4.82 4.35
C ILE A 88 4.41 -5.41 5.46
N ARG A 89 3.95 -5.38 6.72
CA ARG A 89 4.67 -6.00 7.86
C ARG A 89 4.87 -7.49 7.63
N GLU A 90 3.80 -8.23 7.35
CA GLU A 90 3.85 -9.67 7.10
C GLU A 90 4.79 -10.02 5.94
N HIS A 91 4.76 -9.22 4.87
CA HIS A 91 5.63 -9.39 3.71
C HIS A 91 7.10 -9.13 4.07
N LEU A 92 7.40 -8.04 4.78
CA LEU A 92 8.77 -7.73 5.21
C LEU A 92 9.33 -8.80 6.15
N ASP A 93 8.51 -9.29 7.08
CA ASP A 93 8.90 -10.34 8.03
C ASP A 93 9.14 -11.68 7.31
N ALA A 94 8.38 -11.99 6.26
CA ALA A 94 8.62 -13.17 5.42
C ALA A 94 9.93 -13.08 4.64
N VAL A 95 10.23 -11.91 4.07
CA VAL A 95 11.49 -11.65 3.36
C VAL A 95 12.68 -11.79 4.32
N GLU A 96 12.58 -11.29 5.56
CA GLU A 96 13.62 -11.45 6.57
C GLU A 96 13.83 -12.90 7.03
N ARG A 97 12.78 -13.73 6.98
CA ARG A 97 12.88 -15.19 7.21
C ARG A 97 13.46 -15.96 6.02
N GLY A 98 13.75 -15.28 4.90
CA GLY A 98 14.24 -15.90 3.67
C GLY A 98 13.15 -16.57 2.82
N GLU A 99 11.87 -16.30 3.12
CA GLU A 99 10.72 -16.76 2.34
C GLU A 99 10.51 -15.78 1.17
N ALA A 100 10.85 -16.20 -0.05
CA ALA A 100 10.63 -15.38 -1.24
C ALA A 100 9.14 -15.35 -1.64
N LEU A 101 8.34 -14.59 -0.90
CA LEU A 101 6.97 -14.29 -1.30
C LEU A 101 6.99 -13.22 -2.40
N SER A 102 6.31 -13.48 -3.52
CA SER A 102 5.99 -12.40 -4.47
C SER A 102 5.09 -11.38 -3.76
N LEU A 103 5.34 -10.09 -3.98
CA LEU A 103 4.47 -9.01 -3.49
C LEU A 103 3.02 -9.35 -3.85
N PRO A 104 2.05 -9.25 -2.91
CA PRO A 104 0.65 -9.46 -3.22
C PRO A 104 0.20 -8.35 -4.17
N SER A 105 0.29 -8.59 -5.49
CA SER A 105 -0.23 -7.64 -6.46
C SER A 105 -1.75 -7.68 -6.38
N VAL A 106 -2.38 -6.59 -5.96
CA VAL A 106 -3.81 -6.38 -6.21
C VAL A 106 -3.93 -6.07 -7.70
N GLY A 107 -4.16 -7.11 -8.52
CA GLY A 107 -4.55 -6.95 -9.92
C GLY A 107 -3.60 -7.45 -11.03
N ARG A 108 -2.50 -8.16 -10.75
CA ARG A 108 -1.72 -8.82 -11.82
C ARG A 108 -1.16 -10.17 -11.40
N GLN A 109 -2.03 -11.18 -11.36
CA GLN A 109 -1.58 -12.58 -11.29
C GLN A 109 -0.70 -12.88 -12.50
N ARG A 110 0.59 -13.14 -12.26
CA ARG A 110 1.47 -13.82 -13.21
C ARG A 110 1.08 -15.29 -13.24
N ASP A 111 0.98 -15.81 -14.45
CA ASP A 111 0.96 -17.23 -14.76
C ASP A 111 2.21 -17.93 -14.16
N GLY A 112 2.03 -19.12 -13.60
CA GLY A 112 3.10 -20.10 -13.41
C GLY A 112 3.30 -20.64 -11.99
N GLU A 113 2.59 -21.74 -11.70
CA GLU A 113 3.00 -22.92 -10.91
C GLU A 113 3.71 -22.75 -9.55
N ALA A 114 2.96 -23.04 -8.48
CA ALA A 114 3.16 -24.21 -7.59
C ALA A 114 3.01 -23.88 -6.09
N LEU A 115 2.00 -24.55 -5.50
CA LEU A 115 1.93 -25.12 -4.15
C LEU A 115 2.06 -24.17 -2.95
N CYS A 116 0.91 -23.82 -2.37
CA CYS A 116 0.64 -24.03 -0.95
C CYS A 116 -0.87 -23.92 -0.73
N GLU A 117 -1.48 -25.02 -0.27
CA GLU A 117 -2.76 -25.00 0.42
C GLU A 117 -2.53 -24.24 1.73
N SER A 118 -2.86 -22.96 1.73
CA SER A 118 -3.11 -22.20 2.95
C SER A 118 -4.41 -21.47 2.74
N GLU A 119 -5.24 -21.49 3.76
CA GLU A 119 -6.54 -20.83 3.77
C GLU A 119 -6.43 -19.42 3.19
N GLY A 120 -7.38 -19.06 2.31
CA GLY A 120 -7.20 -18.00 1.30
C GLY A 120 -6.61 -16.70 1.84
N PRO A 121 -5.90 -15.93 1.00
CA PRO A 121 -5.25 -14.70 1.43
C PRO A 121 -6.31 -13.81 2.06
N THR A 122 -6.24 -13.63 3.37
CA THR A 122 -6.99 -12.61 4.08
C THR A 122 -6.54 -11.31 3.44
N VAL A 123 -7.30 -10.82 2.46
CA VAL A 123 -7.23 -9.45 1.99
C VAL A 123 -7.32 -8.62 3.26
N ALA A 124 -6.20 -8.04 3.70
CA ALA A 124 -6.10 -7.54 5.05
C ALA A 124 -7.16 -6.48 5.26
N ARG A 125 -8.15 -6.82 6.08
CA ARG A 125 -9.20 -5.89 6.46
C ARG A 125 -8.62 -4.94 7.48
N ILE A 126 -8.70 -3.65 7.20
CA ILE A 126 -8.16 -2.61 8.05
C ILE A 126 -9.26 -1.75 8.64
N GLY A 127 -8.98 -1.19 9.81
CA GLY A 127 -9.87 -0.23 10.44
C GLY A 127 -9.78 1.14 9.77
N ARG A 128 -10.77 1.98 10.05
CA ARG A 128 -10.83 3.36 9.55
C ARG A 128 -9.56 4.17 9.79
N ALA A 129 -9.05 4.16 11.03
CA ALA A 129 -7.81 4.88 11.38
C ALA A 129 -6.59 4.40 10.59
N GLU A 130 -6.52 3.10 10.28
CA GLU A 130 -5.44 2.50 9.49
C GLU A 130 -5.54 2.91 8.01
N LEU A 131 -6.77 3.02 7.46
CA LEU A 131 -7.00 3.56 6.11
C LEU A 131 -6.54 5.02 6.01
N LEU A 132 -7.01 5.88 6.94
CA LEU A 132 -6.67 7.30 6.96
C LEU A 132 -5.15 7.52 6.97
N ALA A 133 -4.44 6.72 7.76
CA ALA A 133 -3.01 6.85 7.90
C ALA A 133 -2.22 6.18 6.74
N ALA A 134 -2.80 5.17 6.09
CA ALA A 134 -2.22 4.57 4.89
C ALA A 134 -2.16 5.58 3.74
N VAL A 135 -3.26 6.30 3.50
CA VAL A 135 -3.38 7.27 2.38
C VAL A 135 -3.19 8.73 2.77
N GLU A 136 -2.91 9.01 4.05
CA GLU A 136 -2.62 10.35 4.60
C GLU A 136 -3.75 11.37 4.43
N ILE A 137 -4.98 10.94 4.68
CA ILE A 137 -6.18 11.80 4.62
C ILE A 137 -6.83 11.99 5.98
N GLY A 138 -7.68 13.02 6.10
CA GLY A 138 -8.49 13.30 7.27
C GLY A 138 -9.86 12.60 7.26
N GLU A 139 -10.51 12.57 8.43
CA GLU A 139 -11.85 11.98 8.61
C GLU A 139 -12.91 12.59 7.68
N GLN A 140 -12.89 13.91 7.52
CA GLN A 140 -13.85 14.63 6.68
C GLN A 140 -13.73 14.26 5.20
N GLU A 141 -12.51 14.02 4.72
CA GLU A 141 -12.27 13.60 3.33
C GLU A 141 -12.83 12.20 3.12
N LEU A 142 -12.58 11.28 4.05
CA LEU A 142 -13.12 9.92 3.98
C LEU A 142 -14.67 9.92 4.03
N GLU A 143 -15.29 10.71 4.91
CA GLU A 143 -16.75 10.88 4.94
C GLU A 143 -17.31 11.40 3.61
N GLU A 144 -16.64 12.36 2.98
CA GLU A 144 -17.03 12.86 1.66
C GLU A 144 -16.96 11.75 0.60
N TRP A 145 -15.87 10.97 0.59
CA TRP A 145 -15.68 9.90 -0.39
C TRP A 145 -16.68 8.76 -0.21
N GLU A 146 -17.03 8.44 1.04
CA GLU A 146 -18.12 7.51 1.39
C GLU A 146 -19.48 8.04 0.93
N SER A 147 -19.75 9.34 1.12
CA SER A 147 -21.01 9.95 0.67
C SER A 147 -21.21 9.89 -0.85
N TYR A 148 -20.11 9.93 -1.61
CA TYR A 148 -20.11 9.76 -3.07
C TYR A 148 -20.10 8.28 -3.49
N GLY A 149 -19.90 7.36 -2.55
CA GLY A 149 -19.80 5.93 -2.78
C GLY A 149 -18.53 5.51 -3.52
N LEU A 150 -17.47 6.33 -3.47
CA LEU A 150 -16.16 5.96 -4.03
C LEU A 150 -15.49 4.89 -3.17
N ILE A 151 -15.66 5.00 -1.86
CA ILE A 151 -15.25 4.00 -0.88
C ILE A 151 -16.50 3.58 -0.13
N THR A 152 -16.60 2.29 0.20
CA THR A 152 -17.68 1.77 1.02
C THR A 152 -17.08 0.85 2.07
N PRO A 153 -17.33 1.11 3.38
CA PRO A 153 -16.89 0.20 4.41
C PRO A 153 -17.65 -1.13 4.27
N LEU A 154 -16.93 -2.23 4.51
CA LEU A 154 -17.51 -3.55 4.67
C LEU A 154 -18.35 -3.59 5.98
N PRO A 155 -19.17 -4.65 6.17
CA PRO A 155 -19.77 -4.92 7.47
C PRO A 155 -18.70 -4.84 8.58
N GLU A 156 -19.07 -4.28 9.74
CA GLU A 156 -18.17 -3.99 10.88
C GLU A 156 -17.30 -2.72 10.73
N GLY A 157 -17.45 -1.96 9.65
CA GLY A 157 -16.76 -0.66 9.49
C GLY A 157 -15.28 -0.79 9.10
N VAL A 158 -14.92 -1.90 8.47
CA VAL A 158 -13.57 -2.19 7.99
C VAL A 158 -13.46 -1.97 6.48
N TYR A 159 -12.23 -1.82 5.99
CA TYR A 159 -11.93 -1.60 4.57
C TYR A 159 -11.00 -2.69 4.06
N ASP A 160 -11.18 -3.12 2.81
CA ASP A 160 -10.32 -4.09 2.14
C ASP A 160 -9.18 -3.41 1.38
N ALA A 161 -8.34 -4.21 0.71
CA ALA A 161 -7.19 -3.69 -0.03
C ALA A 161 -7.63 -2.87 -1.26
N GLU A 162 -8.77 -3.22 -1.87
CA GLU A 162 -9.38 -2.49 -2.97
C GLU A 162 -9.78 -1.08 -2.51
N ALA A 163 -10.38 -0.92 -1.34
CA ALA A 163 -10.69 0.38 -0.77
C ALA A 163 -9.44 1.25 -0.52
N VAL A 164 -8.33 0.65 -0.06
CA VAL A 164 -7.04 1.37 0.09
C VAL A 164 -6.49 1.82 -1.26
N THR A 165 -6.60 0.95 -2.27
CA THR A 165 -6.17 1.26 -3.65
C THR A 165 -6.98 2.42 -4.23
N VAL A 166 -8.32 2.38 -4.10
CA VAL A 166 -9.19 3.46 -4.55
C VAL A 166 -8.86 4.75 -3.80
N ALA A 167 -8.70 4.70 -2.48
CA ALA A 167 -8.32 5.85 -1.66
C ALA A 167 -7.03 6.51 -2.16
N GLY A 168 -5.98 5.71 -2.40
CA GLY A 168 -4.70 6.20 -2.90
C GLY A 168 -4.82 6.85 -4.28
N LEU A 169 -5.55 6.23 -5.20
CA LEU A 169 -5.79 6.79 -6.54
C LEU A 169 -6.59 8.10 -6.48
N VAL A 170 -7.55 8.24 -5.56
CA VAL A 170 -8.29 9.49 -5.35
C VAL A 170 -7.35 10.60 -4.88
N VAL A 171 -6.44 10.33 -3.94
CA VAL A 171 -5.40 11.30 -3.52
C VAL A 171 -4.55 11.74 -4.70
N GLU A 172 -4.05 10.78 -5.49
CA GLU A 172 -3.18 11.09 -6.63
C GLU A 172 -3.89 11.91 -7.71
N LEU A 173 -5.14 11.56 -8.04
CA LEU A 173 -5.96 12.33 -8.97
C LEU A 173 -6.24 13.75 -8.45
N GLY A 174 -6.41 13.90 -7.14
CA GLY A 174 -6.53 15.20 -6.47
C GLY A 174 -5.34 16.13 -6.71
N ARG A 175 -4.12 15.59 -6.82
CA ARG A 175 -2.92 16.38 -7.16
C ARG A 175 -2.98 17.03 -8.54
N PHE A 176 -3.81 16.47 -9.44
CA PHE A 176 -4.07 17.03 -10.77
C PHE A 176 -5.37 17.86 -10.84
N GLY A 177 -5.98 18.16 -9.69
CA GLY A 177 -7.23 18.94 -9.59
C GLY A 177 -8.50 18.13 -9.84
N ILE A 178 -8.41 16.79 -9.91
CA ILE A 178 -9.57 15.92 -10.08
C ILE A 178 -10.12 15.56 -8.70
N GLU A 179 -11.09 16.34 -8.25
CA GLU A 179 -11.74 16.13 -6.96
C GLU A 179 -12.71 14.94 -6.94
N PRO A 180 -13.01 14.36 -5.76
CA PRO A 180 -13.91 13.21 -5.59
C PRO A 180 -15.28 13.35 -6.26
N ARG A 181 -15.86 14.56 -6.27
CA ARG A 181 -17.15 14.84 -6.90
C ARG A 181 -17.17 14.52 -8.40
N HIS A 182 -16.03 14.66 -9.09
CA HIS A 182 -15.88 14.36 -10.52
C HIS A 182 -15.83 12.85 -10.79
N LEU A 183 -15.41 12.06 -9.79
CA LEU A 183 -15.24 10.61 -9.92
C LEU A 183 -16.57 9.85 -9.80
N ARG A 184 -17.66 10.51 -9.40
CA ARG A 184 -19.00 9.90 -9.34
C ARG A 184 -19.44 9.29 -10.67
N ALA A 185 -19.13 9.96 -11.78
CA ALA A 185 -19.45 9.46 -13.12
C ALA A 185 -18.62 8.22 -13.48
N VAL A 186 -17.34 8.21 -13.08
CA VAL A 186 -16.41 7.07 -13.26
C VAL A 186 -16.89 5.87 -12.44
N LYS A 187 -17.24 6.08 -11.17
CA LYS A 187 -17.81 5.06 -10.29
C LYS A 187 -19.10 4.47 -10.87
N ALA A 188 -20.01 5.33 -11.34
CA ALA A 188 -21.25 4.87 -11.95
C ALA A 188 -21.01 4.07 -13.26
N ALA A 189 -19.95 4.37 -14.01
CA ALA A 189 -19.57 3.57 -15.18
C ALA A 189 -19.05 2.20 -14.76
N ALA A 190 -18.16 2.15 -13.75
CA ALA A 190 -17.64 0.90 -13.20
C ALA A 190 -18.76 0.00 -12.65
N ASP A 191 -19.74 0.55 -11.92
CA ASP A 191 -20.89 -0.20 -11.43
C ASP A 191 -21.70 -0.83 -12.57
N ARG A 192 -21.88 -0.10 -13.68
CA ARG A 192 -22.59 -0.62 -14.86
C ARG A 192 -21.81 -1.74 -15.53
N GLU A 193 -20.49 -1.59 -15.68
CA GLU A 193 -19.62 -2.63 -16.21
C GLU A 193 -19.67 -3.90 -15.34
N ALA A 194 -19.56 -3.75 -14.01
CA ALA A 194 -19.68 -4.86 -13.06
C ALA A 194 -21.06 -5.53 -13.14
N GLY A 195 -22.14 -4.75 -13.27
CA GLY A 195 -23.50 -5.25 -13.44
C GLY A 195 -23.68 -6.10 -14.69
N LEU A 196 -23.04 -5.74 -15.81
CA LEU A 196 -23.05 -6.54 -17.03
C LEU A 196 -22.34 -7.89 -16.84
N VAL A 197 -21.18 -7.87 -16.16
CA VAL A 197 -20.46 -9.11 -15.82
C VAL A 197 -21.33 -10.00 -14.93
N ASP A 198 -21.92 -9.44 -13.87
CA ASP A 198 -22.77 -10.21 -12.94
C ASP A 198 -23.99 -10.83 -13.64
N GLN A 199 -24.63 -10.11 -14.57
CA GLN A 199 -25.74 -10.66 -15.37
C GLN A 199 -25.34 -11.91 -16.17
N VAL A 200 -24.13 -11.95 -16.71
CA VAL A 200 -23.62 -13.08 -17.48
C VAL A 200 -23.31 -14.28 -16.57
N VAL A 201 -22.70 -14.05 -15.40
CA VAL A 201 -22.22 -15.14 -14.53
C VAL A 201 -23.25 -15.59 -13.48
N ALA A 202 -24.26 -14.77 -13.17
CA ALA A 202 -25.27 -15.07 -12.13
C ALA A 202 -25.97 -16.43 -12.31
N PRO A 203 -26.35 -16.88 -13.52
CA PRO A 203 -26.94 -18.21 -13.71
C PRO A 203 -26.00 -19.35 -13.30
N LEU A 204 -24.70 -19.22 -13.60
CA LEU A 204 -23.69 -20.24 -13.31
C LEU A 204 -23.38 -20.30 -11.80
N ARG A 205 -23.35 -19.15 -11.12
CA ARG A 205 -23.12 -19.06 -9.66
C ARG A 205 -24.23 -19.74 -8.85
N ARG A 206 -25.47 -19.70 -9.34
CA ARG A 206 -26.64 -20.31 -8.67
C ARG A 206 -26.74 -21.83 -8.89
N HIS A 207 -25.89 -22.38 -9.76
CA HIS A 207 -25.92 -23.81 -10.07
C HIS A 207 -25.43 -24.64 -8.87
N ARG A 208 -26.04 -25.81 -8.65
CA ARG A 208 -25.75 -26.66 -7.48
C ARG A 208 -24.40 -27.39 -7.59
N ASN A 209 -23.92 -27.63 -8.81
CA ASN A 209 -22.63 -28.30 -9.06
C ASN A 209 -21.45 -27.38 -8.70
N PRO A 210 -20.55 -27.78 -7.77
CA PRO A 210 -19.36 -27.02 -7.41
C PRO A 210 -18.45 -26.66 -8.59
N GLN A 211 -18.30 -27.56 -9.58
CA GLN A 211 -17.48 -27.31 -10.77
C GLN A 211 -18.05 -26.17 -11.63
N THR A 212 -19.37 -26.07 -11.75
CA THR A 212 -20.03 -24.98 -12.47
C THR A 212 -19.83 -23.64 -11.77
N ARG A 213 -19.79 -23.63 -10.43
CA ARG A 213 -19.49 -22.41 -9.67
C ARG A 213 -18.03 -21.99 -9.82
N ALA A 214 -17.10 -22.94 -9.77
CA ALA A 214 -15.68 -22.66 -10.01
C ALA A 214 -15.45 -22.10 -11.43
N HIS A 215 -16.18 -22.64 -12.42
CA HIS A 215 -16.18 -22.08 -13.77
C HIS A 215 -16.76 -20.66 -13.82
N ALA A 216 -17.82 -20.37 -13.06
CA ALA A 216 -18.38 -19.02 -12.95
C ALA A 216 -17.36 -18.03 -12.38
N GLU A 217 -16.59 -18.43 -11.36
CA GLU A 217 -15.51 -17.61 -10.78
C GLU A 217 -14.40 -17.33 -11.78
N ALA A 218 -13.95 -18.36 -12.52
CA ALA A 218 -12.96 -18.19 -13.59
C ALA A 218 -13.46 -17.25 -14.69
N GLN A 219 -14.70 -17.42 -15.13
CA GLN A 219 -15.32 -16.57 -16.15
C GLN A 219 -15.51 -15.12 -15.67
N THR A 220 -15.82 -14.94 -14.38
CA THR A 220 -15.91 -13.60 -13.77
C THR A 220 -14.58 -12.87 -13.87
N LYS A 221 -13.46 -13.55 -13.53
CA LYS A 221 -12.11 -12.98 -13.64
C LYS A 221 -11.75 -12.63 -15.08
N GLU A 222 -12.07 -13.51 -16.03
CA GLU A 222 -11.82 -13.27 -17.45
C GLU A 222 -12.60 -12.05 -17.97
N LEU A 223 -13.90 -11.98 -17.69
CA LEU A 223 -14.77 -10.87 -18.10
C LEU A 223 -14.34 -9.55 -17.46
N ALA A 224 -13.97 -9.55 -16.17
CA ALA A 224 -13.45 -8.37 -15.50
C ALA A 224 -12.15 -7.87 -16.16
N GLY A 225 -11.23 -8.78 -16.49
CA GLY A 225 -9.99 -8.44 -17.19
C GLY A 225 -10.24 -7.85 -18.59
N LEU A 226 -11.24 -8.36 -19.31
CA LEU A 226 -11.65 -7.80 -20.61
C LEU A 226 -12.32 -6.43 -20.48
N ALA A 227 -13.17 -6.23 -19.47
CA ALA A 227 -13.83 -4.96 -19.21
C ALA A 227 -12.81 -3.84 -18.94
N VAL A 228 -11.81 -4.11 -18.08
CA VAL A 228 -10.73 -3.13 -17.80
C VAL A 228 -9.95 -2.78 -19.07
N LYS A 229 -9.60 -3.77 -19.90
CA LYS A 229 -8.90 -3.53 -21.17
C LYS A 229 -9.75 -2.70 -22.14
N LEU A 230 -11.04 -3.00 -22.25
CA LEU A 230 -11.98 -2.24 -23.07
C LEU A 230 -12.10 -0.80 -22.58
N HIS A 231 -12.27 -0.60 -21.27
CA HIS A 231 -12.36 0.72 -20.67
C HIS A 231 -11.12 1.56 -20.96
N ALA A 232 -9.93 1.00 -20.72
CA ALA A 232 -8.66 1.66 -21.01
C ALA A 232 -8.54 2.05 -22.50
N ALA A 233 -8.91 1.16 -23.42
CA ALA A 233 -8.88 1.43 -24.86
C ALA A 233 -9.89 2.52 -25.26
N LEU A 234 -11.09 2.53 -24.69
CA LEU A 234 -12.10 3.56 -24.95
C LEU A 234 -11.65 4.94 -24.44
N VAL A 235 -11.07 5.01 -23.24
CA VAL A 235 -10.51 6.26 -22.69
C VAL A 235 -9.36 6.77 -23.55
N GLN A 236 -8.42 5.90 -23.94
CA GLN A 236 -7.32 6.26 -24.84
C GLN A 236 -7.82 6.78 -26.19
N SER A 237 -8.80 6.09 -26.78
CA SER A 237 -9.43 6.51 -28.03
C SER A 237 -10.11 7.88 -27.90
N ALA A 238 -10.80 8.14 -26.78
CA ALA A 238 -11.49 9.41 -26.55
C ALA A 238 -10.50 10.57 -26.33
N LEU A 239 -9.37 10.31 -25.66
CA LEU A 239 -8.32 11.30 -25.45
C LEU A 239 -7.44 11.53 -26.70
N GLY A 240 -7.58 10.69 -27.73
CA GLY A 240 -6.70 10.71 -28.90
C GLY A 240 -5.26 10.30 -28.59
N VAL A 241 -5.00 9.73 -27.41
CA VAL A 241 -3.68 9.26 -26.99
C VAL A 241 -3.48 7.86 -27.55
N ARG A 242 -2.68 7.75 -28.62
CA ARG A 242 -2.12 6.46 -29.02
C ARG A 242 -0.89 6.23 -28.17
N LEU A 243 -0.98 5.36 -27.16
CA LEU A 243 0.24 4.82 -26.55
C LEU A 243 0.97 4.00 -27.62
N PRO A 244 2.30 4.09 -27.72
CA PRO A 244 3.10 3.29 -28.66
C PRO A 244 2.95 1.78 -28.42
#